data_AF-A0A6P5A7I2-F1
#
_entry.id   AF-A0A6P5A7I2-F1
#
_cell.length_a   1.000
_cell.length_b   1.000
_cell.length_c   1.000
_cell.angle_alpha   90.00
_cell.angle_beta   90.00
_cell.angle_gamma   90.00
#
_symmetry.space_group_name_H-M   'P 1'
#
loop_
_entity.id
_entity.type
_entity.pdbx_description
1 polymer ?
#
loop_
_entity_poly.entity_id
_entity_poly.type
_entity_poly.pdbx_seq_one_letter_code
_entity_poly.pdbx_strand_id
1 'polypeptide(L)'
;MAVASCIWVKKDIHGTPPSPRNSHAMTMVGSIGFLFGGSTCIGGGSTSVFSDDEESASFYNDLYMLQVGPSQLVWEKVPQGGDIPFKRDGASLCAVGSTLYLFGGKSELVADESLSGLYTFDTGTLCWERCTTQGPQPRTLHHSQAVVGKNIYVFGGIYKGNATNTMYMLNTATLTWTPLRTSGGKPSPRCDHSSCAVGDKIYVFGGCAGDNVWLNDLHIFDTATLTWTSPMIKGEAPPARGCHTFVSHHDKDIYVFGGSNDSNIENMSFNDLYKLSLGRLKWKHPLYSGIPPERRYSHTSFILHSHMYVIGGINEQREFNDVHILKLINPSDRQPVMKSVLEDFGVHNENVGYTPTRTPQPRYELSDPPAVTSPRSRLPQSLPSHESPDFGEARASAIKLIQDAFSILEDKFKQLEVERAALSTARQAFAKEKEEYKTTYGRQQKELRDMLENHKSQNEEWLRQRKQENDADRKNIAKEKDTATHPAV
;
A
#
# COMPACT_ATOMS: atom_id res chain seq x y z
N MET A 1 -29.69 16.63 7.81
CA MET A 1 -28.32 16.89 7.34
C MET A 1 -27.46 15.69 7.67
N ALA A 2 -26.75 15.12 6.69
CA ALA A 2 -25.81 14.06 6.97
C ALA A 2 -24.56 14.64 7.64
N VAL A 3 -23.98 13.90 8.56
CA VAL A 3 -22.85 14.35 9.36
C VAL A 3 -21.63 13.48 9.05
N ALA A 4 -20.49 14.12 8.79
CA ALA A 4 -19.23 13.42 8.58
C ALA A 4 -18.92 12.53 9.79
N SER A 5 -18.60 11.28 9.52
CA SER A 5 -18.11 10.31 10.49
C SER A 5 -16.58 10.30 10.56
N CYS A 6 -15.91 10.82 9.54
CA CYS A 6 -14.46 10.90 9.43
C CYS A 6 -14.03 12.18 8.69
N ILE A 7 -12.78 12.61 8.83
CA ILE A 7 -12.20 13.74 8.09
C ILE A 7 -10.77 13.39 7.68
N TRP A 8 -10.44 13.54 6.40
CA TRP A 8 -9.04 13.49 5.94
C TRP A 8 -8.32 14.76 6.37
N VAL A 9 -7.26 14.60 7.16
CA VAL A 9 -6.49 15.69 7.76
C VAL A 9 -5.04 15.64 7.30
N LYS A 10 -4.38 16.79 7.30
CA LYS A 10 -2.94 16.90 7.08
C LYS A 10 -2.22 17.05 8.41
N LYS A 11 -1.04 16.45 8.51
CA LYS A 11 -0.04 16.71 9.54
C LYS A 11 1.27 17.07 8.84
N ASP A 12 2.09 17.86 9.50
CA ASP A 12 3.44 18.11 9.03
C ASP A 12 4.25 16.83 9.11
N ILE A 13 4.99 16.52 8.04
CA ILE A 13 5.81 15.32 7.92
C ILE A 13 7.26 15.78 7.77
N HIS A 14 8.12 15.33 8.68
CA HIS A 14 9.54 15.65 8.70
C HIS A 14 10.40 14.39 8.57
N GLY A 15 11.70 14.59 8.38
CA GLY A 15 12.68 13.52 8.26
C GLY A 15 12.78 12.93 6.86
N THR A 16 13.30 11.71 6.76
CA THR A 16 13.59 11.06 5.47
C THR A 16 12.61 9.91 5.22
N PRO A 17 11.56 10.13 4.41
CA PRO A 17 10.60 9.08 4.10
C PRO A 17 11.22 7.99 3.22
N PRO A 18 10.65 6.76 3.22
CA PRO A 18 11.00 5.76 2.23
C PRO A 18 10.72 6.26 0.80
N SER A 19 11.46 5.70 -0.16
CA SER A 19 11.15 5.86 -1.59
C SER A 19 9.76 5.30 -1.92
N PRO A 20 9.09 5.77 -3.00
CA PRO A 20 7.85 5.19 -3.50
C PRO A 20 7.96 3.68 -3.62
N ARG A 21 6.99 2.97 -3.03
CA ARG A 21 7.00 1.51 -2.95
C ARG A 21 5.62 0.94 -2.61
N ASN A 22 5.41 -0.28 -3.06
CA ASN A 22 4.24 -1.07 -2.74
C ASN A 22 4.65 -2.39 -2.06
N SER A 23 3.65 -3.12 -1.56
CA SER A 23 3.84 -4.46 -0.98
C SER A 23 4.89 -4.48 0.16
N HIS A 24 5.10 -3.33 0.81
CA HIS A 24 5.92 -3.20 2.00
C HIS A 24 5.12 -3.66 3.22
N ALA A 25 5.83 -4.10 4.25
CA ALA A 25 5.21 -4.57 5.49
C ALA A 25 5.28 -3.46 6.54
N MET A 26 4.22 -3.30 7.36
CA MET A 26 4.22 -2.31 8.43
C MET A 26 3.53 -2.85 9.69
N THR A 27 4.07 -2.51 10.86
CA THR A 27 3.49 -2.83 12.18
C THR A 27 3.73 -1.71 13.19
N MET A 28 2.97 -1.68 14.28
CA MET A 28 3.11 -0.69 15.35
C MET A 28 3.76 -1.29 16.60
N VAL A 29 4.63 -0.54 17.25
CA VAL A 29 5.07 -0.75 18.63
C VAL A 29 4.85 0.55 19.40
N GLY A 30 3.85 0.57 20.29
CA GLY A 30 3.41 1.80 20.94
C GLY A 30 2.93 2.84 19.91
N SER A 31 3.56 4.02 19.91
CA SER A 31 3.28 5.13 18.97
C SER A 31 4.24 5.19 17.77
N ILE A 32 5.06 4.16 17.58
CA ILE A 32 6.06 4.09 16.50
C ILE A 32 5.62 3.01 15.50
N GLY A 33 5.48 3.40 14.24
CA GLY A 33 5.26 2.47 13.14
C GLY A 33 6.58 2.04 12.52
N PHE A 34 6.76 0.75 12.27
CA PHE A 34 7.94 0.19 11.61
C PHE A 34 7.55 -0.31 10.24
N LEU A 35 8.23 0.17 9.20
CA LEU A 35 8.03 -0.19 7.80
C LEU A 35 9.26 -0.93 7.29
N PHE A 36 9.08 -2.11 6.71
CA PHE A 36 10.16 -2.91 6.14
C PHE A 36 9.88 -3.32 4.69
N GLY A 37 10.91 -3.22 3.85
CA GLY A 37 10.93 -3.81 2.52
C GLY A 37 9.94 -3.18 1.55
N GLY A 38 9.32 -4.03 0.71
CA GLY A 38 8.50 -3.64 -0.43
C GLY A 38 9.28 -3.63 -1.74
N SER A 39 8.62 -3.23 -2.81
CA SER A 39 9.18 -3.16 -4.15
C SER A 39 8.70 -1.94 -4.92
N THR A 40 9.43 -1.61 -5.98
CA THR A 40 9.00 -0.72 -7.07
C THR A 40 9.06 -1.49 -8.38
N CYS A 41 8.11 -1.24 -9.27
CA CYS A 41 8.00 -1.86 -10.57
C CYS A 41 8.39 -0.80 -11.60
N ILE A 42 9.62 -0.86 -12.12
CA ILE A 42 10.04 0.06 -13.18
C ILE A 42 9.57 -0.52 -14.51
N GLY A 43 8.38 -0.10 -14.96
CA GLY A 43 7.78 -0.47 -16.24
C GLY A 43 6.34 -0.95 -16.08
N GLY A 44 5.38 -0.07 -16.38
CA GLY A 44 3.95 -0.41 -16.27
C GLY A 44 3.00 0.79 -16.26
N GLY A 45 3.43 1.96 -16.74
CA GLY A 45 2.48 2.98 -17.18
C GLY A 45 1.99 2.59 -18.57
N SER A 46 0.68 2.43 -18.72
CA SER A 46 -0.03 2.13 -19.96
C SER A 46 0.59 2.77 -21.23
N THR A 47 0.54 1.98 -22.31
CA THR A 47 0.96 2.22 -23.72
C THR A 47 2.43 2.01 -24.11
N SER A 48 2.86 0.75 -24.23
CA SER A 48 3.60 0.32 -25.42
C SER A 48 3.29 -1.14 -25.74
N VAL A 49 2.55 -1.36 -26.83
CA VAL A 49 2.31 -2.70 -27.40
C VAL A 49 3.57 -3.19 -28.16
N PHE A 50 4.70 -2.51 -28.00
CA PHE A 50 5.95 -2.78 -28.71
C PHE A 50 7.16 -2.31 -27.88
N SER A 51 7.47 -2.98 -26.77
CA SER A 51 8.85 -3.13 -26.32
C SER A 51 8.97 -4.31 -25.38
N ASP A 52 9.87 -5.24 -25.70
CA ASP A 52 10.35 -6.32 -24.83
C ASP A 52 11.21 -5.75 -23.68
N ASP A 53 10.79 -4.65 -23.06
CA ASP A 53 11.47 -4.10 -21.89
C ASP A 53 11.15 -5.02 -20.72
N GLU A 54 12.12 -5.88 -20.36
CA GLU A 54 12.07 -6.70 -19.13
C GLU A 54 11.59 -5.83 -17.97
N GLU A 55 10.40 -6.14 -17.45
CA GLU A 55 9.87 -5.56 -16.22
C GLU A 55 10.98 -5.65 -15.16
N SER A 56 11.48 -4.52 -14.69
CA SER A 56 12.59 -4.52 -13.72
C SER A 56 12.04 -4.09 -12.36
N ALA A 57 11.87 -5.06 -11.47
CA ALA A 57 11.49 -4.79 -10.08
C ALA A 57 12.72 -4.57 -9.20
N SER A 58 12.67 -3.52 -8.38
CA SER A 58 13.64 -3.31 -7.31
C SER A 58 12.99 -3.61 -5.96
N PHE A 59 13.56 -4.56 -5.24
CA PHE A 59 13.13 -4.96 -3.89
C PHE A 59 13.97 -4.26 -2.82
N TYR A 60 13.37 -3.99 -1.67
CA TYR A 60 14.03 -3.30 -0.56
C TYR A 60 14.20 -4.19 0.68
N ASN A 61 15.22 -3.91 1.50
CA ASN A 61 15.44 -4.45 2.85
C ASN A 61 15.75 -3.37 3.88
N ASP A 62 15.45 -2.10 3.57
CA ASP A 62 15.57 -1.03 4.54
C ASP A 62 14.39 -1.06 5.53
N LEU A 63 14.69 -0.65 6.76
CA LEU A 63 13.73 -0.48 7.84
C LEU A 63 13.59 1.02 8.12
N TYR A 64 12.35 1.51 8.17
CA TYR A 64 12.03 2.87 8.59
C TYR A 64 11.14 2.83 9.82
N MET A 65 11.25 3.87 10.64
CA MET A 65 10.30 4.15 11.69
C MET A 65 9.56 5.46 11.41
N LEU A 66 8.25 5.45 11.70
CA LEU A 66 7.37 6.59 11.67
C LEU A 66 6.94 6.91 13.10
N GLN A 67 7.48 7.99 13.65
CA GLN A 67 7.08 8.49 14.96
C GLN A 67 5.79 9.31 14.81
N VAL A 68 4.72 8.85 15.46
CA VAL A 68 3.41 9.51 15.39
C VAL A 68 3.23 10.47 16.57
N GLY A 69 3.49 11.76 16.32
CA GLY A 69 3.27 12.82 17.29
C GLY A 69 1.85 13.43 17.25
N PRO A 70 1.51 14.27 18.22
CA PRO A 70 0.21 14.95 18.27
C PRO A 70 -0.05 15.83 17.04
N SER A 71 0.94 16.65 16.64
CA SER A 71 0.84 17.59 15.52
C SER A 71 1.64 17.17 14.27
N GLN A 72 2.70 16.39 14.43
CA GLN A 72 3.65 16.07 13.38
C GLN A 72 3.94 14.57 13.30
N LEU A 73 4.43 14.15 12.14
CA LEU A 73 5.00 12.83 11.88
C LEU A 73 6.49 12.99 11.55
N VAL A 74 7.32 12.07 12.04
CA VAL A 74 8.76 12.07 11.74
C VAL A 74 9.16 10.71 11.19
N TRP A 75 9.70 10.71 9.98
CA TRP A 75 10.31 9.53 9.36
C TRP A 75 11.79 9.47 9.67
N GLU A 76 12.25 8.30 10.07
CA GLU A 76 13.66 8.01 10.28
C GLU A 76 14.01 6.65 9.69
N LYS A 77 15.14 6.59 8.97
CA LYS A 77 15.69 5.32 8.51
C LYS A 77 16.40 4.66 9.69
N VAL A 78 15.96 3.47 10.07
CA VAL A 78 16.48 2.74 11.23
C VAL A 78 17.83 2.10 10.86
N PRO A 79 18.90 2.33 11.63
CA PRO A 79 20.12 1.54 11.53
C PRO A 79 19.81 0.07 11.79
N GLN A 80 20.39 -0.84 11.00
CA GLN A 80 20.13 -2.27 11.13
C GLN A 80 21.44 -3.00 11.40
N GLY A 81 21.54 -3.68 12.55
CA GLY A 81 22.63 -4.60 12.88
C GLY A 81 22.21 -6.07 12.78
N GLY A 82 23.17 -6.98 13.00
CA GLY A 82 22.91 -8.43 13.06
C GLY A 82 22.58 -9.09 11.72
N ASP A 83 21.68 -10.07 11.76
CA ASP A 83 21.28 -10.89 10.60
C ASP A 83 20.25 -10.17 9.72
N ILE A 84 20.69 -9.12 9.02
CA ILE A 84 19.78 -8.28 8.22
C ILE A 84 19.04 -9.13 7.17
N PRO A 85 17.69 -9.14 7.16
CA PRO A 85 16.93 -9.91 6.19
C PRO A 85 17.20 -9.42 4.76
N PHE A 86 17.26 -10.36 3.81
CA PHE A 86 17.39 -10.03 2.39
C PHE A 86 16.18 -9.25 1.86
N LYS A 87 16.38 -8.49 0.78
CA LYS A 87 15.35 -7.66 0.13
C LYS A 87 14.11 -8.45 -0.24
N ARG A 88 12.93 -7.92 0.07
CA ARG A 88 11.66 -8.61 -0.15
C ARG A 88 10.46 -7.70 -0.20
N ASP A 89 9.48 -8.09 -1.00
CA ASP A 89 8.11 -7.56 -0.96
C ASP A 89 7.12 -8.64 -0.51
N GLY A 90 5.89 -8.23 -0.17
CA GLY A 90 4.82 -9.14 0.25
C GLY A 90 5.13 -9.92 1.53
N ALA A 91 6.09 -9.43 2.34
CA ALA A 91 6.46 -10.06 3.59
C ALA A 91 5.46 -9.73 4.70
N SER A 92 5.37 -10.62 5.68
CA SER A 92 4.63 -10.38 6.92
C SER A 92 5.56 -9.77 7.95
N LEU A 93 5.21 -8.58 8.45
CA LEU A 93 5.84 -7.92 9.60
C LEU A 93 4.79 -7.68 10.68
N CYS A 94 5.04 -8.16 11.89
CA CYS A 94 4.13 -7.97 13.02
C CYS A 94 4.91 -7.79 14.33
N ALA A 95 4.29 -7.16 15.32
CA ALA A 95 4.90 -6.97 16.63
C ALA A 95 4.24 -7.86 17.69
N VAL A 96 5.04 -8.50 18.54
CA VAL A 96 4.60 -9.15 19.77
C VAL A 96 5.41 -8.57 20.92
N GLY A 97 4.76 -7.72 21.73
CA GLY A 97 5.48 -6.89 22.69
C GLY A 97 6.33 -5.83 21.97
N SER A 98 7.62 -5.76 22.29
CA SER A 98 8.59 -4.84 21.67
C SER A 98 9.41 -5.46 20.54
N THR A 99 9.19 -6.76 20.25
CA THR A 99 9.93 -7.50 19.22
C THR A 99 9.12 -7.56 17.94
N LEU A 100 9.76 -7.23 16.82
CA LEU A 100 9.17 -7.40 15.49
C LEU A 100 9.51 -8.79 14.96
N TYR A 101 8.56 -9.42 14.27
CA TYR A 101 8.72 -10.71 13.60
C TYR A 101 8.48 -10.51 12.11
N LEU A 102 9.46 -10.91 11.30
CA LEU A 102 9.45 -10.82 9.84
C LEU A 102 9.62 -12.21 9.22
N PHE A 103 8.73 -12.57 8.30
CA PHE A 103 8.81 -13.82 7.53
C PHE A 103 8.09 -13.71 6.18
N GLY A 104 8.38 -14.66 5.28
CA GLY A 104 7.76 -14.73 3.96
C GLY A 104 8.23 -13.62 3.01
N GLY A 105 7.35 -13.31 2.04
CA GLY A 105 7.64 -12.43 0.91
C GLY A 105 8.46 -13.09 -0.19
N LYS A 106 8.79 -12.33 -1.23
CA LYS A 106 9.65 -12.76 -2.36
C LYS A 106 10.67 -11.68 -2.70
N SER A 107 11.76 -12.07 -3.37
CA SER A 107 12.85 -11.17 -3.79
C SER A 107 13.04 -11.12 -5.30
N GLU A 108 12.08 -11.67 -6.04
CA GLU A 108 12.07 -11.84 -7.49
C GLU A 108 10.64 -11.64 -8.03
N LEU A 109 10.50 -11.30 -9.31
CA LEU A 109 9.21 -11.03 -9.92
C LEU A 109 8.30 -12.25 -9.91
N VAL A 110 8.84 -13.37 -10.36
CA VAL A 110 8.16 -14.66 -10.46
C VAL A 110 8.75 -15.58 -9.40
N ALA A 111 7.96 -15.89 -8.37
CA ALA A 111 8.34 -16.81 -7.31
C ALA A 111 7.21 -17.82 -7.10
N ASP A 112 7.57 -19.09 -6.95
CA ASP A 112 6.60 -20.16 -6.66
C ASP A 112 6.32 -20.31 -5.16
N GLU A 113 7.24 -19.87 -4.30
CA GLU A 113 7.13 -19.96 -2.85
C GLU A 113 7.74 -18.75 -2.15
N SER A 114 7.32 -18.52 -0.90
CA SER A 114 7.85 -17.43 -0.08
C SER A 114 9.24 -17.74 0.46
N LEU A 115 10.03 -16.69 0.67
CA LEU A 115 11.32 -16.76 1.33
C LEU A 115 11.23 -17.45 2.70
N SER A 116 12.20 -18.33 2.95
CA SER A 116 12.30 -19.09 4.20
C SER A 116 13.02 -18.31 5.30
N GLY A 117 12.78 -18.72 6.54
CA GLY A 117 13.37 -18.12 7.73
C GLY A 117 12.42 -17.15 8.44
N LEU A 118 12.57 -17.11 9.75
CA LEU A 118 11.96 -16.15 10.64
C LEU A 118 13.06 -15.20 11.13
N TYR A 119 12.79 -13.91 11.07
CA TYR A 119 13.69 -12.88 11.57
C TYR A 119 13.00 -12.12 12.69
N THR A 120 13.73 -11.86 13.78
CA THR A 120 13.27 -10.98 14.84
C THR A 120 14.08 -9.70 14.86
N PHE A 121 13.42 -8.55 15.05
CA PHE A 121 14.09 -7.27 15.28
C PHE A 121 13.81 -6.82 16.71
N ASP A 122 14.88 -6.59 17.46
CA ASP A 122 14.80 -6.01 18.79
C ASP A 122 14.90 -4.48 18.70
N THR A 123 13.84 -3.80 19.15
CA THR A 123 13.73 -2.33 19.05
C THR A 123 14.64 -1.57 20.01
N GLY A 124 15.25 -2.23 21.00
CA GLY A 124 16.21 -1.61 21.92
C GLY A 124 17.65 -1.67 21.40
N THR A 125 18.04 -2.78 20.80
CA THR A 125 19.40 -3.02 20.25
C THR A 125 19.53 -2.65 18.78
N LEU A 126 18.41 -2.51 18.06
CA LEU A 126 18.35 -2.24 16.62
C LEU A 126 19.02 -3.33 15.76
N CYS A 127 19.01 -4.57 16.26
CA CYS A 127 19.59 -5.72 15.59
C CYS A 127 18.52 -6.71 15.13
N TRP A 128 18.74 -7.27 13.94
CA TRP A 128 18.04 -8.45 13.47
C TRP A 128 18.72 -9.73 13.95
N GLU A 129 17.93 -10.75 14.21
CA GLU A 129 18.39 -12.11 14.48
C GLU A 129 17.62 -13.07 13.57
N ARG A 130 18.32 -13.97 12.88
CA ARG A 130 17.68 -15.06 12.12
C ARG A 130 17.42 -16.22 13.07
N CYS A 131 16.15 -16.37 13.46
CA CYS A 131 15.74 -17.41 14.40
C CYS A 131 15.82 -18.81 13.79
N THR A 132 16.24 -19.77 14.61
CA THR A 132 16.01 -21.20 14.34
C THR A 132 14.59 -21.55 14.78
N THR A 133 13.74 -21.91 13.82
CA THR A 133 12.35 -22.31 14.09
C THR A 133 12.18 -23.82 14.07
N GLN A 134 11.15 -24.29 14.76
CA GLN A 134 10.72 -25.69 14.72
C GLN A 134 9.42 -25.83 13.93
N GLY A 135 9.19 -27.03 13.39
CA GLY A 135 7.97 -27.33 12.63
C GLY A 135 7.94 -26.72 11.21
N PRO A 136 6.88 -27.00 10.43
CA PRO A 136 6.81 -26.59 9.03
C PRO A 136 6.41 -25.12 8.89
N GLN A 137 7.32 -24.28 8.42
CA GLN A 137 7.04 -22.88 8.10
C GLN A 137 6.06 -22.78 6.89
N PRO A 138 5.11 -21.83 6.91
CA PRO A 138 4.34 -21.46 5.72
C PRO A 138 5.25 -21.04 4.57
N ARG A 139 4.95 -21.52 3.36
CA ARG A 139 5.68 -21.19 2.12
C ARG A 139 4.85 -20.39 1.12
N THR A 140 3.70 -19.89 1.56
CA THR A 140 2.75 -19.19 0.71
C THR A 140 3.14 -17.74 0.51
N LEU A 141 3.05 -17.24 -0.72
CA LEU A 141 3.09 -15.82 -1.04
C LEU A 141 1.70 -15.20 -0.82
N HIS A 142 1.61 -13.89 -0.68
CA HIS A 142 0.31 -13.18 -0.65
C HIS A 142 -0.68 -13.72 0.41
N HIS A 143 -0.15 -14.18 1.54
CA HIS A 143 -0.92 -14.61 2.69
C HIS A 143 -1.29 -13.41 3.58
N SER A 144 -2.27 -13.60 4.46
CA SER A 144 -2.55 -12.64 5.53
C SER A 144 -2.01 -13.16 6.87
N GLN A 145 -1.76 -12.23 7.80
CA GLN A 145 -1.34 -12.54 9.15
C GLN A 145 -2.13 -11.75 10.19
N ALA A 146 -2.26 -12.31 11.40
CA ALA A 146 -2.80 -11.61 12.55
C ALA A 146 -2.16 -12.12 13.85
N VAL A 147 -1.97 -11.20 14.80
CA VAL A 147 -1.43 -11.51 16.13
C VAL A 147 -2.57 -11.64 17.14
N VAL A 148 -2.60 -12.75 17.87
CA VAL A 148 -3.51 -12.95 19.01
C VAL A 148 -2.69 -13.46 20.19
N GLY A 149 -2.60 -12.66 21.26
CA GLY A 149 -1.75 -12.95 22.40
C GLY A 149 -0.27 -13.06 22.02
N LYS A 150 0.35 -14.21 22.28
CA LYS A 150 1.76 -14.52 21.92
C LYS A 150 1.87 -15.41 20.68
N ASN A 151 0.82 -15.48 19.87
CA ASN A 151 0.78 -16.33 18.70
C ASN A 151 0.56 -15.48 17.45
N ILE A 152 1.30 -15.81 16.39
CA ILE A 152 1.12 -15.22 15.05
C ILE A 152 0.40 -16.26 14.21
N TYR A 153 -0.75 -15.89 13.65
CA TYR A 153 -1.55 -16.75 12.78
C TYR A 153 -1.35 -16.32 11.33
N VAL A 154 -1.20 -17.29 10.44
CA VAL A 154 -0.98 -17.08 9.01
C VAL A 154 -2.02 -17.87 8.24
N PHE A 155 -2.75 -17.19 7.37
CA PHE A 155 -3.84 -17.81 6.61
C PHE A 155 -3.67 -17.64 5.10
N GLY A 156 -3.90 -18.74 4.38
CA GLY A 156 -3.99 -18.78 2.93
C GLY A 156 -2.70 -18.35 2.21
N GLY A 157 -2.89 -17.63 1.12
CA GLY A 157 -1.84 -17.28 0.16
C GLY A 157 -1.71 -18.32 -0.95
N ILE A 158 -0.76 -18.08 -1.85
CA ILE A 158 -0.50 -18.89 -3.04
C ILE A 158 0.79 -19.70 -2.89
N TYR A 159 0.76 -20.98 -3.25
CA TYR A 159 1.91 -21.87 -3.25
C TYR A 159 1.97 -22.62 -4.57
N LYS A 160 3.09 -22.49 -5.31
CA LYS A 160 3.29 -23.08 -6.64
C LYS A 160 2.11 -22.81 -7.57
N GLY A 161 1.71 -21.54 -7.66
CA GLY A 161 0.57 -21.09 -8.48
C GLY A 161 -0.83 -21.44 -7.93
N ASN A 162 -0.95 -22.15 -6.81
CA ASN A 162 -2.24 -22.59 -6.28
C ASN A 162 -2.61 -21.82 -5.01
N ALA A 163 -3.78 -21.18 -5.01
CA ALA A 163 -4.33 -20.57 -3.81
C ALA A 163 -4.57 -21.64 -2.73
N THR A 164 -4.40 -21.26 -1.46
CA THR A 164 -4.55 -22.18 -0.32
C THR A 164 -5.50 -21.60 0.73
N ASN A 165 -6.06 -22.46 1.57
CA ASN A 165 -6.82 -22.07 2.77
C ASN A 165 -6.20 -22.70 4.03
N THR A 166 -4.89 -22.93 4.02
CA THR A 166 -4.20 -23.49 5.18
C THR A 166 -4.08 -22.43 6.28
N MET A 167 -4.13 -22.86 7.53
CA MET A 167 -3.94 -22.02 8.70
C MET A 167 -2.71 -22.53 9.44
N TYR A 168 -1.77 -21.63 9.72
CA TYR A 168 -0.59 -21.90 10.52
C TYR A 168 -0.58 -20.99 11.73
N MET A 169 0.07 -21.47 12.80
CA MET A 169 0.33 -20.69 14.01
C MET A 169 1.82 -20.78 14.34
N LEU A 170 2.45 -19.64 14.59
CA LEU A 170 3.75 -19.55 15.22
C LEU A 170 3.55 -19.19 16.70
N ASN A 171 4.00 -20.05 17.59
CA ASN A 171 4.16 -19.71 19.00
C ASN A 171 5.45 -18.90 19.17
N THR A 172 5.36 -17.63 19.60
CA THR A 172 6.54 -16.77 19.66
C THR A 172 7.45 -17.04 20.85
N ALA A 173 6.99 -17.77 21.86
CA ALA A 173 7.81 -18.17 23.00
C ALA A 173 8.69 -19.39 22.69
N THR A 174 8.20 -20.33 21.87
CA THR A 174 8.94 -21.55 21.49
C THR A 174 9.49 -21.51 20.07
N LEU A 175 9.14 -20.48 19.29
CA LEU A 175 9.50 -20.33 17.87
C LEU A 175 9.10 -21.55 17.04
N THR A 176 7.94 -22.14 17.36
CA THR A 176 7.41 -23.34 16.71
C THR A 176 6.24 -23.02 15.79
N TRP A 177 6.40 -23.34 14.50
CA TRP A 177 5.34 -23.34 13.52
C TRP A 177 4.49 -24.61 13.63
N THR A 178 3.17 -24.44 13.69
CA THR A 178 2.21 -25.53 13.77
C THR A 178 1.12 -25.34 12.71
N PRO A 179 0.93 -26.30 11.78
CA PRO A 179 -0.24 -26.30 10.89
C PRO A 179 -1.48 -26.64 11.72
N LEU A 180 -2.48 -25.76 11.68
CA LEU A 180 -3.68 -25.91 12.48
C LEU A 180 -4.73 -26.75 11.73
N ARG A 181 -5.29 -27.74 12.44
CA ARG A 181 -6.51 -28.41 12.01
C ARG A 181 -7.69 -27.55 12.43
N THR A 182 -8.40 -27.03 11.45
CA THR A 182 -9.54 -26.12 11.66
C THR A 182 -10.83 -26.79 11.22
N SER A 183 -11.95 -26.38 11.81
CA SER A 183 -13.29 -26.90 11.48
C SER A 183 -14.29 -25.76 11.25
N GLY A 184 -15.53 -26.08 10.90
CA GLY A 184 -16.59 -25.08 10.67
C GLY A 184 -16.65 -24.53 9.23
N GLY A 185 -17.21 -23.33 9.08
CA GLY A 185 -17.43 -22.64 7.79
C GLY A 185 -16.15 -22.05 7.21
N LYS A 186 -15.20 -22.93 6.86
CA LYS A 186 -13.87 -22.59 6.40
C LYS A 186 -13.91 -21.80 5.08
N PRO A 187 -13.08 -20.76 4.92
CA PRO A 187 -12.97 -20.03 3.66
C PRO A 187 -12.46 -20.91 2.52
N SER A 188 -12.88 -20.59 1.29
CA SER A 188 -12.26 -21.10 0.07
C SER A 188 -10.76 -20.75 0.02
N PRO A 189 -9.93 -21.53 -0.69
CA PRO A 189 -8.54 -21.16 -0.98
C PRO A 189 -8.44 -19.75 -1.55
N ARG A 190 -7.51 -18.93 -1.04
CA ARG A 190 -7.39 -17.53 -1.43
C ARG A 190 -6.02 -16.91 -1.18
N CYS A 191 -5.65 -15.91 -1.98
CA CYS A 191 -4.52 -15.00 -1.79
C CYS A 191 -4.99 -13.53 -1.78
N ASP A 192 -4.10 -12.59 -1.47
CA ASP A 192 -4.34 -11.13 -1.52
C ASP A 192 -5.52 -10.63 -0.67
N HIS A 193 -5.98 -11.45 0.26
CA HIS A 193 -6.96 -11.10 1.27
C HIS A 193 -6.28 -10.43 2.45
N SER A 194 -7.07 -9.74 3.26
CA SER A 194 -6.56 -9.06 4.45
C SER A 194 -7.22 -9.61 5.69
N SER A 195 -6.45 -9.62 6.79
CA SER A 195 -6.92 -10.10 8.09
C SER A 195 -6.55 -9.15 9.21
N CYS A 196 -7.40 -9.09 10.25
CA CYS A 196 -7.05 -8.42 11.50
C CYS A 196 -7.61 -9.20 12.70
N ALA A 197 -6.97 -9.02 13.85
CA ALA A 197 -7.40 -9.61 15.11
C ALA A 197 -8.29 -8.62 15.89
N VAL A 198 -9.37 -9.14 16.49
CA VAL A 198 -10.18 -8.42 17.47
C VAL A 198 -10.51 -9.37 18.62
N GLY A 199 -9.92 -9.13 19.78
CA GLY A 199 -9.94 -10.09 20.88
C GLY A 199 -9.31 -11.41 20.46
N ASP A 200 -9.97 -12.53 20.77
CA ASP A 200 -9.53 -13.89 20.44
C ASP A 200 -10.05 -14.37 19.06
N LYS A 201 -10.38 -13.43 18.17
CA LYS A 201 -10.92 -13.75 16.85
C LYS A 201 -10.14 -13.07 15.75
N ILE A 202 -9.95 -13.77 14.65
CA ILE A 202 -9.33 -13.25 13.43
C ILE A 202 -10.40 -13.13 12.36
N TYR A 203 -10.52 -11.92 11.80
CA TYR A 203 -11.44 -11.61 10.72
C TYR A 203 -10.66 -11.63 9.41
N VAL A 204 -11.19 -12.31 8.41
CA VAL A 204 -10.61 -12.43 7.06
C VAL A 204 -11.62 -11.93 6.05
N PHE A 205 -11.21 -10.99 5.18
CA PHE A 205 -12.08 -10.40 4.18
C PHE A 205 -11.46 -10.40 2.79
N GLY A 206 -12.28 -10.74 1.79
CA GLY A 206 -11.96 -10.64 0.37
C GLY A 206 -10.84 -11.56 -0.11
N GLY A 207 -10.04 -11.07 -1.07
CA GLY A 207 -8.95 -11.77 -1.74
C GLY A 207 -9.33 -12.30 -3.13
N CYS A 208 -8.47 -13.15 -3.67
CA CYS A 208 -8.65 -13.84 -4.94
C CYS A 208 -8.56 -15.36 -4.73
N ALA A 209 -9.50 -16.13 -5.29
CA ALA A 209 -9.55 -17.58 -5.19
C ALA A 209 -8.67 -18.31 -6.24
N GLY A 210 -7.89 -17.56 -7.02
CA GLY A 210 -7.27 -18.03 -8.27
C GLY A 210 -8.12 -17.69 -9.49
N ASP A 211 -7.55 -17.79 -10.69
CA ASP A 211 -8.23 -17.60 -11.99
C ASP A 211 -9.06 -16.30 -12.09
N ASN A 212 -8.55 -15.20 -11.52
CA ASN A 212 -9.22 -13.89 -11.45
C ASN A 212 -10.61 -13.90 -10.78
N VAL A 213 -10.87 -14.88 -9.90
CA VAL A 213 -12.10 -14.94 -9.10
C VAL A 213 -11.91 -14.15 -7.79
N TRP A 214 -12.30 -12.88 -7.81
CA TRP A 214 -12.26 -11.99 -6.65
C TRP A 214 -13.39 -12.27 -5.67
N LEU A 215 -13.10 -12.11 -4.38
CA LEU A 215 -14.02 -12.41 -3.28
C LEU A 215 -14.37 -11.16 -2.47
N ASN A 216 -15.56 -11.14 -1.88
CA ASN A 216 -16.03 -10.13 -0.90
C ASN A 216 -16.72 -10.75 0.33
N ASP A 217 -16.44 -12.02 0.60
CA ASP A 217 -16.95 -12.71 1.78
C ASP A 217 -16.13 -12.36 3.04
N LEU A 218 -16.78 -12.48 4.20
CA LEU A 218 -16.16 -12.31 5.51
C LEU A 218 -16.19 -13.64 6.26
N HIS A 219 -15.05 -14.03 6.80
CA HIS A 219 -14.93 -15.18 7.68
C HIS A 219 -14.32 -14.79 9.03
N ILE A 220 -14.74 -15.47 10.08
CA ILE A 220 -14.25 -15.27 11.44
C ILE A 220 -13.67 -16.58 11.95
N PHE A 221 -12.40 -16.56 12.31
CA PHE A 221 -11.70 -17.66 12.96
C PHE A 221 -11.63 -17.41 14.46
N ASP A 222 -12.13 -18.34 15.25
CA ASP A 222 -11.98 -18.35 16.71
C ASP A 222 -10.69 -19.06 17.08
N THR A 223 -9.75 -18.36 17.73
CA THR A 223 -8.44 -18.91 18.06
C THR A 223 -8.46 -19.86 19.26
N ALA A 224 -9.50 -19.81 20.10
CA ALA A 224 -9.65 -20.69 21.25
C ALA A 224 -10.21 -22.06 20.84
N THR A 225 -11.19 -22.08 19.93
CA THR A 225 -11.84 -23.32 19.47
C THR A 225 -11.27 -23.85 18.14
N LEU A 226 -10.44 -23.05 17.45
CA LEU A 226 -9.93 -23.32 16.10
C LEU A 226 -11.04 -23.56 15.07
N THR A 227 -12.18 -22.86 15.23
CA THR A 227 -13.35 -22.99 14.36
C THR A 227 -13.59 -21.74 13.52
N TRP A 228 -13.95 -21.94 12.26
CA TRP A 228 -14.39 -20.90 11.34
C TRP A 228 -15.90 -20.73 11.37
N THR A 229 -16.32 -19.48 11.22
CA THR A 229 -17.72 -19.11 10.97
C THR A 229 -17.79 -18.14 9.79
N SER A 230 -18.85 -18.26 9.00
CA SER A 230 -19.19 -17.33 7.93
C SER A 230 -20.54 -16.68 8.28
N PRO A 231 -20.52 -15.56 9.03
CA PRO A 231 -21.74 -14.92 9.47
C PRO A 231 -22.42 -14.17 8.32
N MET A 232 -23.75 -14.08 8.38
CA MET A 232 -24.49 -13.17 7.51
C MET A 232 -24.28 -11.73 7.98
N ILE A 233 -23.61 -10.92 7.15
CA ILE A 233 -23.35 -9.51 7.43
C ILE A 233 -24.41 -8.65 6.75
N LYS A 234 -25.00 -7.72 7.51
CA LYS A 234 -26.01 -6.79 7.01
C LYS A 234 -25.37 -5.59 6.30
N GLY A 235 -26.15 -4.86 5.52
CA GLY A 235 -25.69 -3.64 4.84
C GLY A 235 -24.95 -3.95 3.53
N GLU A 236 -24.41 -2.91 2.92
CA GLU A 236 -23.74 -2.99 1.63
C GLU A 236 -22.25 -3.30 1.83
N ALA A 237 -21.85 -4.53 1.51
CA ALA A 237 -20.47 -4.96 1.60
C ALA A 237 -19.60 -4.29 0.52
N PRO A 238 -18.28 -4.15 0.75
CA PRO A 238 -17.37 -3.78 -0.32
C PRO A 238 -17.51 -4.74 -1.52
N PRO A 239 -17.34 -4.25 -2.76
CA PRO A 239 -17.22 -5.13 -3.92
C PRO A 239 -15.97 -6.01 -3.77
N ALA A 240 -15.99 -7.14 -4.48
CA ALA A 240 -14.91 -8.12 -4.49
C ALA A 240 -13.56 -7.46 -4.81
N ARG A 241 -12.54 -7.75 -3.99
CA ARG A 241 -11.24 -7.06 -4.02
C ARG A 241 -10.16 -7.82 -3.25
N GLY A 242 -8.90 -7.59 -3.61
CA GLY A 242 -7.72 -7.94 -2.81
C GLY A 242 -6.75 -6.76 -2.69
N CYS A 243 -5.60 -7.00 -2.07
CA CYS A 243 -4.56 -6.00 -1.84
C CYS A 243 -5.06 -4.70 -1.17
N HIS A 244 -6.19 -4.77 -0.45
CA HIS A 244 -6.78 -3.70 0.34
C HIS A 244 -6.26 -3.74 1.77
N THR A 245 -6.40 -2.67 2.54
CA THR A 245 -6.14 -2.75 3.97
C THR A 245 -7.40 -3.07 4.76
N PHE A 246 -7.25 -3.82 5.86
CA PHE A 246 -8.35 -4.23 6.75
C PHE A 246 -7.90 -4.11 8.20
N VAL A 247 -8.27 -3.01 8.86
CA VAL A 247 -7.68 -2.59 10.15
C VAL A 247 -8.74 -2.40 11.24
N SER A 248 -8.53 -3.05 12.38
CA SER A 248 -9.41 -2.95 13.55
C SER A 248 -9.24 -1.64 14.29
N HIS A 249 -10.35 -1.01 14.65
CA HIS A 249 -10.42 0.11 15.59
C HIS A 249 -11.08 -0.38 16.89
N HIS A 250 -10.22 -0.76 17.84
CA HIS A 250 -10.65 -1.40 19.10
C HIS A 250 -11.50 -2.66 18.85
N ASP A 251 -12.43 -2.94 19.76
CA ASP A 251 -13.35 -4.09 19.76
C ASP A 251 -14.69 -3.81 19.05
N LYS A 252 -14.83 -2.64 18.40
CA LYS A 252 -16.12 -2.17 17.88
C LYS A 252 -16.25 -2.23 16.38
N ASP A 253 -15.19 -1.84 15.67
CA ASP A 253 -15.26 -1.53 14.25
C ASP A 253 -14.00 -2.00 13.51
N ILE A 254 -14.15 -2.39 12.25
CA ILE A 254 -13.03 -2.66 11.34
C ILE A 254 -13.21 -1.81 10.09
N TYR A 255 -12.13 -1.23 9.58
CA TYR A 255 -12.13 -0.37 8.41
C TYR A 255 -11.44 -1.05 7.22
N VAL A 256 -12.06 -0.95 6.05
CA VAL A 256 -11.46 -1.34 4.76
C VAL A 256 -11.14 -0.09 3.97
N PHE A 257 -9.95 -0.02 3.38
CA PHE A 257 -9.59 1.04 2.44
C PHE A 257 -8.86 0.50 1.21
N GLY A 258 -9.25 1.00 0.05
CA GLY A 258 -8.62 0.73 -1.24
C GLY A 258 -8.66 -0.74 -1.67
N GLY A 259 -7.58 -1.17 -2.33
CA GLY A 259 -7.45 -2.48 -2.98
C GLY A 259 -7.74 -2.42 -4.46
N SER A 260 -7.78 -3.59 -5.10
CA SER A 260 -8.11 -3.72 -6.51
C SER A 260 -8.89 -5.00 -6.79
N ASN A 261 -9.59 -5.01 -7.92
CA ASN A 261 -10.00 -6.24 -8.58
C ASN A 261 -9.53 -6.19 -10.03
N ASP A 262 -8.68 -7.15 -10.39
CA ASP A 262 -8.13 -7.30 -11.74
C ASP A 262 -9.20 -7.88 -12.69
N SER A 263 -10.29 -7.13 -12.89
CA SER A 263 -11.31 -7.43 -13.90
C SER A 263 -11.10 -6.54 -15.13
N ASN A 264 -10.05 -6.81 -15.93
CA ASN A 264 -9.78 -6.38 -17.32
C ASN A 264 -10.32 -5.01 -17.86
N ILE A 265 -10.58 -4.00 -17.02
CA ILE A 265 -11.15 -2.69 -17.39
C ILE A 265 -10.35 -1.59 -16.69
N GLU A 266 -10.11 -0.46 -17.37
CA GLU A 266 -9.52 0.75 -16.79
C GLU A 266 -10.23 1.18 -15.48
N ASN A 267 -9.45 1.54 -14.44
CA ASN A 267 -9.87 1.85 -13.04
C ASN A 267 -10.10 0.63 -12.12
N MET A 268 -9.10 -0.24 -11.99
CA MET A 268 -9.14 -1.47 -11.18
C MET A 268 -8.95 -1.20 -9.68
N SER A 269 -8.23 -0.13 -9.35
CA SER A 269 -7.93 0.27 -7.98
C SER A 269 -9.08 1.07 -7.35
N PHE A 270 -9.28 0.85 -6.05
CA PHE A 270 -10.29 1.53 -5.24
C PHE A 270 -9.66 2.61 -4.35
N ASN A 271 -10.44 3.64 -3.99
CA ASN A 271 -10.15 4.61 -2.94
C ASN A 271 -11.33 4.77 -1.95
N ASP A 272 -12.26 3.82 -1.97
CA ASP A 272 -13.44 3.85 -1.13
C ASP A 272 -13.11 3.37 0.30
N LEU A 273 -13.95 3.81 1.24
CA LEU A 273 -13.85 3.50 2.65
C LEU A 273 -15.09 2.76 3.11
N TYR A 274 -14.89 1.59 3.72
CA TYR A 274 -15.96 0.84 4.39
C TYR A 274 -15.66 0.66 5.85
N LYS A 275 -16.73 0.50 6.62
CA LYS A 275 -16.70 0.20 8.04
C LYS A 275 -17.60 -0.99 8.33
N LEU A 276 -17.02 -2.02 8.93
CA LEU A 276 -17.75 -3.14 9.53
C LEU A 276 -17.97 -2.84 11.01
N SER A 277 -19.24 -2.71 11.43
CA SER A 277 -19.60 -2.61 12.84
C SER A 277 -19.78 -4.00 13.43
N LEU A 278 -18.91 -4.39 14.37
CA LEU A 278 -18.86 -5.74 14.92
C LEU A 278 -20.09 -6.05 15.80
N GLY A 279 -20.49 -5.11 16.66
CA GLY A 279 -21.66 -5.31 17.52
C GLY A 279 -22.99 -5.45 16.78
N ARG A 280 -23.06 -5.03 15.51
CA ARG A 280 -24.28 -5.17 14.67
C ARG A 280 -24.10 -6.11 13.49
N LEU A 281 -22.87 -6.60 13.26
CA LEU A 281 -22.45 -7.29 12.05
C LEU A 281 -23.02 -6.61 10.79
N LYS A 282 -22.67 -5.32 10.63
CA LYS A 282 -23.21 -4.48 9.56
C LYS A 282 -22.14 -3.63 8.88
N TRP A 283 -22.05 -3.74 7.56
CA TRP A 283 -21.29 -2.84 6.70
C TRP A 283 -21.97 -1.47 6.58
N LYS A 284 -21.12 -0.44 6.50
CA LYS A 284 -21.51 0.96 6.31
C LYS A 284 -20.45 1.66 5.47
N HIS A 285 -20.88 2.58 4.61
CA HIS A 285 -20.03 3.62 4.03
C HIS A 285 -19.95 4.80 5.00
N PRO A 286 -18.80 5.04 5.65
CA PRO A 286 -18.63 6.23 6.47
C PRO A 286 -18.61 7.46 5.57
N LEU A 287 -19.43 8.45 5.91
CA LEU A 287 -19.31 9.76 5.29
C LEU A 287 -18.04 10.43 5.79
N TYR A 288 -17.25 10.97 4.87
CA TYR A 288 -16.03 11.71 5.19
C TYR A 288 -16.00 13.07 4.49
N SER A 289 -15.21 13.99 5.05
CA SER A 289 -14.82 15.25 4.40
C SER A 289 -13.30 15.31 4.21
N GLY A 290 -12.82 16.34 3.50
CA GLY A 290 -11.41 16.46 3.10
C GLY A 290 -11.08 15.67 1.83
N ILE A 291 -9.82 15.75 1.40
CA ILE A 291 -9.34 15.14 0.16
C ILE A 291 -8.91 13.70 0.47
N PRO A 292 -9.59 12.67 -0.07
CA PRO A 292 -9.18 11.28 0.13
C PRO A 292 -7.90 10.97 -0.67
N PRO A 293 -7.19 9.88 -0.31
CA PRO A 293 -6.10 9.37 -1.12
C PRO A 293 -6.59 9.01 -2.52
N GLU A 294 -5.67 9.08 -3.49
CA GLU A 294 -5.87 8.46 -4.79
C GLU A 294 -6.10 6.95 -4.64
N ARG A 295 -6.76 6.36 -5.64
CA ARG A 295 -6.99 4.92 -5.74
C ARG A 295 -5.66 4.18 -5.64
N ARG A 296 -5.63 3.10 -4.86
CA ARG A 296 -4.39 2.37 -4.57
C ARG A 296 -4.65 0.98 -3.99
N TYR A 297 -3.69 0.10 -4.21
CA TYR A 297 -3.60 -1.23 -3.63
C TYR A 297 -2.17 -1.51 -3.16
N SER A 298 -1.96 -2.61 -2.44
CA SER A 298 -0.67 -3.00 -1.87
C SER A 298 -0.01 -1.90 -1.01
N HIS A 299 -0.86 -1.08 -0.39
CA HIS A 299 -0.48 -0.07 0.61
C HIS A 299 -0.61 -0.67 2.01
N THR A 300 -0.01 -0.02 3.01
CA THR A 300 -0.22 -0.39 4.41
C THR A 300 -1.11 0.63 5.11
N SER A 301 -1.81 0.18 6.14
CA SER A 301 -2.52 1.08 7.04
C SER A 301 -2.53 0.55 8.46
N PHE A 302 -2.69 1.46 9.40
CA PHE A 302 -2.88 1.15 10.82
C PHE A 302 -3.77 2.21 11.45
N ILE A 303 -4.36 1.86 12.60
CA ILE A 303 -5.11 2.82 13.42
C ILE A 303 -4.36 3.02 14.72
N LEU A 304 -4.05 4.30 15.02
CA LEU A 304 -3.48 4.71 16.30
C LEU A 304 -4.41 5.75 16.93
N HIS A 305 -4.94 5.43 18.11
CA HIS A 305 -6.02 6.18 18.75
C HIS A 305 -7.21 6.32 17.79
N SER A 306 -7.62 7.54 17.45
CA SER A 306 -8.73 7.83 16.53
C SER A 306 -8.27 8.30 15.14
N HIS A 307 -7.06 7.91 14.71
CA HIS A 307 -6.53 8.25 13.39
C HIS A 307 -6.11 6.99 12.65
N MET A 308 -6.64 6.81 11.44
CA MET A 308 -6.19 5.81 10.49
C MET A 308 -5.14 6.43 9.57
N TYR A 309 -4.02 5.73 9.40
CA TYR A 309 -2.90 6.16 8.56
C TYR A 309 -2.84 5.23 7.35
N VAL A 310 -2.75 5.79 6.14
CA VAL A 310 -2.64 5.05 4.88
C VAL A 310 -1.31 5.45 4.23
N ILE A 311 -0.45 4.48 3.94
CA ILE A 311 0.94 4.73 3.56
C ILE A 311 1.31 3.97 2.29
N GLY A 312 1.82 4.71 1.31
CA GLY A 312 2.36 4.18 0.07
C GLY A 312 1.37 3.39 -0.77
N GLY A 313 1.86 2.34 -1.42
CA GLY A 313 1.11 1.50 -2.36
C GLY A 313 1.36 1.87 -3.81
N ILE A 314 0.52 1.36 -4.70
CA ILE A 314 0.61 1.57 -6.14
C ILE A 314 -0.80 1.68 -6.74
N ASN A 315 -0.88 2.35 -7.88
CA ASN A 315 -2.02 2.27 -8.78
C ASN A 315 -1.53 2.13 -10.23
N GLU A 316 -2.46 2.17 -11.17
CA GLU A 316 -2.20 2.01 -12.60
C GLU A 316 -1.30 3.11 -13.19
N GLN A 317 -1.04 4.20 -12.45
CA GLN A 317 -0.28 5.36 -12.91
C GLN A 317 1.07 5.51 -12.20
N ARG A 318 1.16 5.22 -10.90
CA ARG A 318 2.37 5.46 -10.09
C ARG A 318 2.42 4.66 -8.80
N GLU A 319 3.62 4.53 -8.24
CA GLU A 319 3.81 4.19 -6.84
C GLU A 319 3.77 5.42 -5.93
N PHE A 320 3.39 5.19 -4.68
CA PHE A 320 3.25 6.21 -3.66
C PHE A 320 4.25 6.02 -2.52
N ASN A 321 4.66 7.13 -1.91
CA ASN A 321 5.30 7.20 -0.58
C ASN A 321 4.62 8.24 0.32
N ASP A 322 3.41 8.66 -0.03
CA ASP A 322 2.62 9.60 0.74
C ASP A 322 2.07 8.95 2.03
N VAL A 323 1.69 9.80 2.98
CA VAL A 323 0.99 9.41 4.20
C VAL A 323 -0.32 10.20 4.26
N HIS A 324 -1.44 9.48 4.25
CA HIS A 324 -2.76 10.07 4.42
C HIS A 324 -3.33 9.72 5.79
N ILE A 325 -4.03 10.68 6.41
CA ILE A 325 -4.52 10.54 7.78
C ILE A 325 -6.02 10.78 7.80
N LEU A 326 -6.78 9.77 8.18
CA LEU A 326 -8.22 9.86 8.39
C LEU A 326 -8.51 9.95 9.88
N LYS A 327 -8.96 11.11 10.35
CA LYS A 327 -9.47 11.30 11.70
C LYS A 327 -10.87 10.69 11.81
N LEU A 328 -11.04 9.74 12.72
CA LEU A 328 -12.31 9.10 13.05
C LEU A 328 -13.07 9.96 14.07
N ILE A 329 -14.28 10.42 13.72
CA ILE A 329 -15.08 11.30 14.59
C ILE A 329 -16.02 10.48 15.46
N ASN A 330 -15.90 10.67 16.77
CA ASN A 330 -16.83 10.11 17.75
C ASN A 330 -18.26 10.60 17.44
N PRO A 331 -19.29 9.72 17.47
CA PRO A 331 -20.69 10.13 17.36
C PRO A 331 -21.10 11.37 18.15
N SER A 332 -20.50 11.65 19.31
CA SER A 332 -20.77 12.86 20.11
C SER A 332 -20.28 14.16 19.46
N ASP A 333 -19.22 14.10 18.65
CA ASP A 333 -18.47 15.29 18.17
C ASP A 333 -18.80 15.63 16.71
N ARG A 334 -19.83 14.98 16.18
CA ARG A 334 -20.25 14.98 14.79
C ARG A 334 -20.93 16.30 14.42
N GLN A 335 -20.37 17.01 13.43
CA GLN A 335 -20.89 18.30 12.92
C GLN A 335 -21.41 18.21 11.46
N PRO A 336 -22.44 18.98 11.07
CA PRO A 336 -22.99 18.96 9.71
C PRO A 336 -21.95 19.29 8.63
N VAL A 337 -21.90 18.50 7.56
CA VAL A 337 -20.87 18.59 6.49
C VAL A 337 -20.85 19.95 5.77
N MET A 338 -21.98 20.66 5.71
CA MET A 338 -22.08 21.92 4.97
C MET A 338 -21.22 23.04 5.57
N LYS A 339 -20.95 23.01 6.88
CA LYS A 339 -20.21 24.09 7.55
C LYS A 339 -18.72 24.10 7.16
N SER A 340 -18.10 22.93 7.06
CA SER A 340 -16.68 22.81 6.68
C SER A 340 -16.44 23.11 5.20
N VAL A 341 -17.37 22.71 4.32
CA VAL A 341 -17.25 23.01 2.88
C VAL A 341 -17.34 24.52 2.64
N LEU A 342 -18.28 25.21 3.30
CA LEU A 342 -18.43 26.67 3.17
C LEU A 342 -17.23 27.44 3.75
N GLU A 343 -16.60 26.94 4.82
CA GLU A 343 -15.36 27.47 5.38
C GLU A 343 -14.17 27.27 4.42
N ASP A 344 -14.04 26.10 3.78
CA ASP A 344 -12.99 25.81 2.78
C ASP A 344 -13.14 26.64 1.49
N PHE A 345 -14.35 27.12 1.17
CA PHE A 345 -14.64 28.03 0.06
C PHE A 345 -14.66 29.52 0.45
N GLY A 346 -14.25 29.88 1.68
CA GLY A 346 -14.09 31.28 2.10
C GLY A 346 -15.40 32.05 2.33
N VAL A 347 -16.52 31.36 2.55
CA VAL A 347 -17.80 32.01 2.89
C VAL A 347 -17.91 32.13 4.40
N HIS A 348 -17.49 33.27 4.95
CA HIS A 348 -17.79 33.60 6.34
C HIS A 348 -19.27 33.94 6.48
N ASN A 349 -19.97 33.24 7.39
CA ASN A 349 -21.32 33.58 7.81
C ASN A 349 -21.34 34.96 8.48
N GLU A 350 -21.61 36.01 7.71
CA GLU A 350 -22.34 37.15 8.27
C GLU A 350 -23.79 36.71 8.47
N ASN A 351 -24.35 37.00 9.65
CA ASN A 351 -25.70 36.65 10.07
C ASN A 351 -26.75 37.08 9.04
N VAL A 352 -27.17 36.17 8.16
CA VAL A 352 -28.42 36.31 7.42
C VAL A 352 -29.42 35.33 8.05
N GLY A 353 -30.31 35.88 8.87
CA GLY A 353 -31.43 35.13 9.44
C GLY A 353 -32.35 34.63 8.32
N TYR A 354 -32.50 33.31 8.20
CA TYR A 354 -33.46 32.70 7.28
C TYR A 354 -34.83 32.62 7.94
N THR A 355 -35.77 33.45 7.51
CA THR A 355 -37.21 33.20 7.71
C THR A 355 -37.72 32.21 6.64
N PRO A 356 -38.49 31.16 7.01
CA PRO A 356 -38.95 30.16 6.05
C PRO A 356 -40.01 30.72 5.09
N THR A 357 -39.73 30.72 3.80
CA THR A 357 -40.72 31.00 2.74
C THR A 357 -41.65 29.80 2.54
N ARG A 358 -42.96 30.04 2.61
CA ARG A 358 -44.02 29.07 2.33
C ARG A 358 -43.92 28.56 0.89
N THR A 359 -44.02 27.24 0.74
CA THR A 359 -44.19 26.54 -0.54
C THR A 359 -45.57 26.85 -1.15
N PRO A 360 -45.67 27.37 -2.37
CA PRO A 360 -46.94 27.39 -3.10
C PRO A 360 -47.19 26.01 -3.74
N GLN A 361 -48.34 25.40 -3.45
CA GLN A 361 -48.87 24.30 -4.23
C GLN A 361 -49.65 24.87 -5.42
N PRO A 362 -49.27 24.59 -6.68
CA PRO A 362 -50.12 24.92 -7.81
C PRO A 362 -51.18 23.83 -7.98
N ARG A 363 -52.46 24.18 -7.81
CA ARG A 363 -53.59 23.41 -8.34
C ARG A 363 -53.87 23.91 -9.75
N TYR A 364 -53.91 22.99 -10.71
CA TYR A 364 -54.43 23.27 -12.04
C TYR A 364 -55.92 22.93 -12.07
N GLU A 365 -56.77 23.93 -12.27
CA GLU A 365 -58.15 23.73 -12.70
C GLU A 365 -58.24 24.14 -14.17
N LEU A 366 -58.61 23.19 -15.03
CA LEU A 366 -58.93 23.43 -16.43
C LEU A 366 -60.36 24.01 -16.49
N SER A 367 -60.53 25.16 -17.12
CA SER A 367 -61.83 25.74 -17.43
C SER A 367 -61.90 26.06 -18.93
N ASP A 368 -63.06 25.72 -19.53
CA ASP A 368 -63.38 25.85 -20.96
C ASP A 368 -63.39 27.30 -21.48
N PRO A 369 -63.24 27.52 -22.80
CA PRO A 369 -62.99 28.85 -23.36
C PRO A 369 -64.29 29.65 -23.54
N PRO A 370 -64.34 30.96 -23.23
CA PRO A 370 -65.45 31.79 -23.62
C PRO A 370 -65.19 32.54 -24.94
N ALA A 371 -66.28 32.73 -25.66
CA ALA A 371 -66.36 33.29 -26.99
C ALA A 371 -66.12 34.81 -27.07
N VAL A 372 -65.78 35.22 -28.28
CA VAL A 372 -65.52 36.58 -28.78
C VAL A 372 -66.74 37.49 -28.60
N THR A 373 -66.52 38.68 -28.03
CA THR A 373 -67.17 39.93 -28.47
C THR A 373 -66.33 41.14 -28.06
N SER A 374 -65.95 41.95 -29.05
CA SER A 374 -65.43 43.31 -28.87
C SER A 374 -66.57 44.28 -28.55
N PRO A 375 -66.29 45.43 -27.90
CA PRO A 375 -66.03 46.64 -28.69
C PRO A 375 -64.98 47.61 -28.10
N ARG A 376 -64.39 48.38 -29.03
CA ARG A 376 -63.53 49.55 -28.86
C ARG A 376 -63.99 50.52 -27.76
N SER A 377 -63.06 51.04 -26.94
CA SER A 377 -62.77 52.50 -26.92
C SER A 377 -61.55 52.90 -26.07
N ARG A 378 -60.79 53.88 -26.61
CA ARG A 378 -59.91 54.89 -25.98
C ARG A 378 -58.64 54.46 -25.23
N LEU A 379 -57.52 54.73 -25.90
CA LEU A 379 -56.19 54.94 -25.32
C LEU A 379 -56.12 56.29 -24.57
N PRO A 380 -55.50 56.33 -23.37
CA PRO A 380 -54.72 57.47 -22.91
C PRO A 380 -53.23 57.24 -23.17
N GLN A 381 -52.56 58.32 -23.57
CA GLN A 381 -51.14 58.41 -23.92
C GLN A 381 -50.20 58.44 -22.70
N SER A 382 -48.93 58.13 -23.00
CA SER A 382 -47.65 58.29 -22.28
C SER A 382 -47.37 57.44 -21.04
N LEU A 383 -46.73 56.29 -21.29
CA LEU A 383 -45.75 55.66 -20.38
C LEU A 383 -44.38 56.34 -20.54
N PRO A 384 -43.55 56.46 -19.48
CA PRO A 384 -42.20 56.98 -19.58
C PRO A 384 -41.32 56.01 -20.37
N SER A 385 -40.46 56.55 -21.23
CA SER A 385 -39.38 55.80 -21.89
C SER A 385 -38.45 55.21 -20.83
N HIS A 386 -38.54 53.90 -20.59
CA HIS A 386 -37.50 53.17 -19.88
C HIS A 386 -36.30 53.06 -20.82
N GLU A 387 -35.25 53.83 -20.51
CA GLU A 387 -33.92 53.58 -21.06
C GLU A 387 -33.50 52.15 -20.69
N SER A 388 -33.12 51.36 -21.69
CA SER A 388 -32.46 50.08 -21.51
C SER A 388 -31.11 50.31 -20.80
N PRO A 389 -30.77 49.57 -19.74
CA PRO A 389 -29.46 49.68 -19.11
C PRO A 389 -28.38 49.34 -20.15
N ASP A 390 -27.40 50.22 -20.32
CA ASP A 390 -26.26 49.99 -21.21
C ASP A 390 -25.33 48.94 -20.60
N PHE A 391 -25.42 47.70 -21.08
CA PHE A 391 -24.56 46.59 -20.68
C PHE A 391 -23.23 46.55 -21.45
N GLY A 392 -22.93 47.57 -22.26
CA GLY A 392 -21.72 47.63 -23.09
C GLY A 392 -20.44 47.55 -22.28
N GLU A 393 -20.34 48.29 -21.17
CA GLU A 393 -19.15 48.33 -20.32
C GLU A 393 -18.92 47.01 -19.55
N ALA A 394 -19.98 46.42 -18.98
CA ALA A 394 -19.89 45.14 -18.28
C ALA A 394 -19.48 44.00 -19.21
N ARG A 395 -20.01 43.99 -20.44
CA ARG A 395 -19.63 43.02 -21.48
C ARG A 395 -18.19 43.23 -21.95
N ALA A 396 -17.76 44.47 -22.16
CA ALA A 396 -16.39 44.79 -22.54
C ALA A 396 -15.39 44.38 -21.44
N SER A 397 -15.74 44.59 -20.18
CA SER A 397 -14.94 44.18 -19.02
C SER A 397 -14.80 42.65 -18.92
N ALA A 398 -15.91 41.91 -19.10
CA ALA A 398 -15.89 40.45 -19.09
C ALA A 398 -15.05 39.87 -20.24
N ILE A 399 -15.16 40.44 -21.45
CA ILE A 399 -14.36 40.01 -22.61
C ILE A 399 -12.87 40.25 -22.35
N LYS A 400 -12.51 41.39 -21.77
CA LYS A 400 -11.12 41.71 -21.43
C LYS A 400 -10.55 40.73 -20.40
N LEU A 401 -11.28 40.42 -19.33
CA LEU A 401 -10.85 39.44 -18.33
C LEU A 401 -10.62 38.04 -18.92
N ILE A 402 -11.46 37.63 -19.86
CA ILE A 402 -11.31 36.36 -20.58
C ILE A 402 -10.05 36.37 -21.45
N GLN A 403 -9.81 37.46 -22.19
CA GLN A 403 -8.60 37.61 -23.01
C GLN A 403 -7.32 37.61 -22.17
N ASP A 404 -7.33 38.32 -21.03
CA ASP A 404 -6.20 38.35 -20.09
C ASP A 404 -5.93 36.95 -19.51
N ALA A 405 -6.98 36.21 -19.14
CA ALA A 405 -6.86 34.84 -18.65
C ALA A 405 -6.28 33.88 -19.71
N PHE A 406 -6.69 34.01 -20.97
CA PHE A 406 -6.13 33.21 -22.06
C PHE A 406 -4.65 33.56 -22.33
N SER A 407 -4.27 34.84 -22.25
CA SER A 407 -2.87 35.24 -22.39
C SER A 407 -1.97 34.63 -21.30
N ILE A 408 -2.44 34.62 -20.04
CA ILE A 408 -1.71 34.00 -18.92
C ILE A 408 -1.56 32.49 -19.14
N LEU A 409 -2.61 31.83 -19.62
CA LEU A 409 -2.58 30.40 -19.94
C LEU A 409 -1.58 30.08 -21.06
N GLU A 410 -1.55 30.91 -22.11
CA GLU A 410 -0.65 30.72 -23.24
C GLU A 410 0.83 30.91 -22.85
N ASP A 411 1.13 31.91 -22.01
CA ASP A 411 2.48 32.10 -21.47
C ASP A 411 2.91 30.93 -20.58
N LYS A 412 1.99 30.41 -19.76
CA LYS A 412 2.26 29.24 -18.91
C LYS A 412 2.47 27.97 -19.73
N PHE A 413 1.75 27.82 -20.85
CA PHE A 413 1.95 26.71 -21.77
C PHE A 413 3.34 26.77 -22.42
N LYS A 414 3.78 27.95 -22.88
CA LYS A 414 5.14 28.16 -23.40
C LYS A 414 6.20 27.83 -22.36
N GLN A 415 6.01 28.25 -21.11
CA GLN A 415 6.93 27.91 -20.02
C GLN A 415 7.03 26.39 -19.81
N LEU A 416 5.89 25.69 -19.80
CA LEU A 416 5.85 24.24 -19.66
C LEU A 416 6.51 23.51 -20.84
N GLU A 417 6.39 24.03 -22.06
CA GLU A 417 7.10 23.46 -23.22
C GLU A 417 8.61 23.58 -23.09
N VAL A 418 9.12 24.72 -22.60
CA VAL A 418 10.55 24.91 -22.34
C VAL A 418 11.04 23.95 -21.24
N GLU A 419 10.31 23.83 -20.13
CA GLU A 419 10.64 22.90 -19.06
C GLU A 419 10.61 21.44 -19.52
N ARG A 420 9.60 21.06 -20.32
CA ARG A 420 9.49 19.72 -20.93
C ARG A 420 10.67 19.43 -21.85
N ALA A 421 11.09 20.39 -22.67
CA ALA A 421 12.24 20.24 -23.55
C ALA A 421 13.54 20.05 -22.74
N ALA A 422 13.75 20.86 -21.70
CA ALA A 422 14.90 20.74 -20.80
C ALA A 422 14.93 19.37 -20.09
N LEU A 423 13.78 18.90 -19.60
CA LEU A 423 13.65 17.59 -18.96
C LEU A 423 13.95 16.44 -19.94
N SER A 424 13.51 16.57 -21.19
CA SER A 424 13.80 15.60 -22.24
C SER A 424 15.31 15.52 -22.52
N THR A 425 15.99 16.66 -22.60
CA THR A 425 17.45 16.71 -22.77
C THR A 425 18.17 16.09 -21.57
N ALA A 426 17.75 16.41 -20.34
CA ALA A 426 18.34 15.83 -19.13
C ALA A 426 18.15 14.31 -19.07
N ARG A 427 16.99 13.80 -19.48
CA ARG A 427 16.70 12.36 -19.57
C ARG A 427 17.62 11.64 -20.57
N GLN A 428 17.87 12.25 -21.73
CA GLN A 428 18.81 11.71 -22.72
C GLN A 428 20.25 11.70 -22.22
N ALA A 429 20.69 12.77 -21.56
CA ALA A 429 22.01 12.84 -20.94
C ALA A 429 22.20 11.76 -19.88
N PHE A 430 21.22 11.60 -18.99
CA PHE A 430 21.24 10.57 -17.94
C PHE A 430 21.24 9.15 -18.52
N ALA A 431 20.47 8.90 -19.58
CA ALA A 431 20.47 7.60 -20.27
C ALA A 431 21.85 7.26 -20.84
N LYS A 432 22.55 8.25 -21.41
CA LYS A 432 23.92 8.07 -21.92
C LYS A 432 24.90 7.77 -20.78
N GLU A 433 24.86 8.54 -19.70
CA GLU A 433 25.71 8.31 -18.52
C GLU A 433 25.47 6.92 -17.90
N LYS A 434 24.20 6.48 -17.83
CA LYS A 434 23.83 5.15 -17.34
C LYS A 434 24.45 4.04 -18.19
N GLU A 435 24.47 4.18 -19.51
CA GLU A 435 25.05 3.17 -20.41
C GLU A 435 26.58 3.13 -20.33
N GLU A 436 27.22 4.30 -20.20
CA GLU A 436 28.66 4.40 -19.95
C GLU A 436 29.05 3.75 -18.62
N TYR A 437 28.25 3.96 -17.57
CA TYR A 437 28.44 3.32 -16.27
C TYR A 437 28.27 1.81 -16.35
N LYS A 438 27.21 1.32 -17.02
CA LYS A 438 26.95 -0.11 -17.21
C LYS A 438 28.09 -0.79 -17.95
N THR A 439 28.62 -0.16 -18.99
CA THR A 439 29.78 -0.65 -19.75
C THR A 439 31.02 -0.73 -18.87
N THR A 440 31.30 0.32 -18.09
CA THR A 440 32.44 0.37 -17.17
C THR A 440 32.35 -0.69 -16.08
N TYR A 441 31.17 -0.84 -15.48
CA TYR A 441 30.90 -1.84 -14.45
C TYR A 441 31.04 -3.27 -14.98
N GLY A 442 30.51 -3.54 -16.18
CA GLY A 442 30.65 -4.83 -16.85
C GLY A 442 32.12 -5.20 -17.11
N ARG A 443 32.94 -4.22 -17.52
CA ARG A 443 34.38 -4.40 -17.67
C ARG A 443 35.05 -4.73 -16.33
N GLN A 444 34.75 -3.98 -15.27
CA GLN A 444 35.31 -4.23 -13.93
C GLN A 444 34.93 -5.62 -13.39
N GLN A 445 33.69 -6.08 -13.59
CA GLN A 445 33.28 -7.42 -13.20
C GLN A 445 34.01 -8.52 -13.99
N LYS A 446 34.27 -8.29 -15.28
CA LYS A 446 35.04 -9.23 -16.09
C LYS A 446 36.48 -9.31 -15.60
N GLU A 447 37.13 -8.17 -15.38
CA GLU A 447 38.50 -8.11 -14.83
C GLU A 447 38.60 -8.81 -13.47
N LEU A 448 37.62 -8.61 -12.58
CA LEU A 448 37.59 -9.29 -11.28
C LEU A 448 37.42 -10.81 -11.42
N ARG A 449 36.56 -11.28 -12.33
CA ARG A 449 36.40 -12.72 -12.60
C ARG A 449 37.68 -13.33 -13.15
N ASP A 450 38.31 -12.67 -14.12
CA ASP A 450 39.56 -13.16 -14.72
C ASP A 450 40.69 -13.22 -13.66
N MET A 451 40.75 -12.23 -12.76
CA MET A 451 41.69 -12.23 -11.63
C MET A 451 41.44 -13.40 -10.66
N LEU A 452 40.18 -13.64 -10.28
CA LEU A 452 39.80 -14.72 -9.37
C LEU A 452 40.11 -16.11 -9.98
N GLU A 453 39.82 -16.30 -11.26
CA GLU A 453 40.11 -17.57 -11.95
C GLU A 453 41.62 -17.80 -12.05
N ASN A 454 42.39 -16.75 -12.34
CA ASN A 454 43.86 -16.85 -12.36
C ASN A 454 44.43 -17.20 -10.97
N HIS A 455 43.95 -16.55 -9.91
CA HIS A 455 44.33 -16.88 -8.53
C HIS A 455 43.96 -18.31 -8.14
N LYS A 456 42.79 -18.78 -8.56
CA LYS A 456 42.34 -20.14 -8.30
C LYS A 456 43.23 -21.16 -9.02
N SER A 457 43.54 -20.93 -10.29
CA SER A 457 44.45 -21.77 -11.08
C SER A 457 45.85 -21.85 -10.43
N GLN A 458 46.39 -20.70 -10.02
CA GLN A 458 47.68 -20.64 -9.31
C GLN A 458 47.65 -21.43 -7.99
N ASN A 459 46.57 -21.32 -7.21
CA ASN A 459 46.41 -22.07 -5.97
C ASN A 459 46.30 -23.58 -6.21
N GLU A 460 45.57 -24.01 -7.24
CA GLU A 460 45.45 -25.43 -7.62
C GLU A 460 46.81 -26.00 -8.07
N GLU A 461 47.58 -25.24 -8.85
CA GLU A 461 48.91 -25.63 -9.27
C GLU A 461 49.88 -25.72 -8.08
N TRP A 462 49.85 -24.74 -7.18
CA TRP A 462 50.64 -24.74 -5.95
C TRP A 462 50.31 -25.95 -5.06
N LEU A 463 49.03 -26.26 -4.86
CA LEU A 463 48.60 -27.44 -4.11
C LEU A 463 49.07 -28.75 -4.76
N ARG A 464 49.05 -28.83 -6.10
CA ARG A 464 49.53 -30.00 -6.85
C ARG A 464 51.03 -30.18 -6.67
N GLN A 465 51.83 -29.10 -6.77
CA GLN A 465 53.28 -29.14 -6.53
C GLN A 465 53.58 -29.57 -5.08
N ARG A 466 52.88 -28.98 -4.10
CA ARG A 466 53.07 -29.31 -2.69
C ARG A 466 52.74 -30.77 -2.36
N LYS A 467 51.72 -31.33 -3.03
CA LYS A 467 51.40 -32.75 -2.92
C LYS A 467 52.51 -33.64 -3.47
N GLN A 468 53.08 -33.30 -4.62
CA GLN A 468 54.19 -34.05 -5.23
C GLN A 468 55.45 -34.02 -4.36
N GLU A 469 55.78 -32.87 -3.76
CA GLU A 469 56.88 -32.75 -2.79
C GLU A 469 56.66 -33.66 -1.58
N ASN A 470 55.48 -33.59 -0.95
CA ASN A 470 55.15 -34.44 0.19
C ASN A 470 55.21 -35.94 -0.15
N ASP A 471 54.75 -36.34 -1.34
CA ASP A 471 54.83 -37.73 -1.79
C ASP A 471 56.27 -38.19 -2.05
N ALA A 472 57.15 -37.29 -2.52
CA ALA A 472 58.58 -37.55 -2.67
C ALA A 472 59.28 -37.70 -1.31
N ASP A 473 58.98 -36.80 -0.36
CA ASP A 473 59.52 -36.86 1.00
C ASP A 473 59.11 -38.15 1.71
N ARG A 474 57.84 -38.57 1.58
CA ARG A 474 57.35 -39.86 2.10
C ARG A 474 58.13 -41.05 1.54
N LYS A 475 58.45 -41.04 0.24
CA LYS A 475 59.26 -42.10 -0.39
C LYS A 475 60.71 -42.10 0.11
N ASN A 476 61.31 -40.92 0.33
CA ASN A 476 62.66 -40.81 0.86
C ASN A 476 62.72 -41.33 2.31
N ILE A 477 61.77 -40.93 3.17
CA ILE A 477 61.66 -41.43 4.55
C ILE A 477 61.46 -42.95 4.59
N ALA A 478 60.67 -43.52 3.67
CA ALA A 478 60.48 -44.97 3.58
C ALA A 478 61.79 -45.69 3.22
N LYS A 479 62.57 -45.16 2.26
CA LYS A 479 63.88 -45.71 1.90
C LYS A 479 64.89 -45.64 3.07
N GLU A 480 64.92 -44.53 3.80
CA GLU A 480 65.79 -44.36 4.97
C GLU A 480 65.41 -45.30 6.12
N LYS A 481 64.12 -45.62 6.28
CA LYS A 481 63.66 -46.62 7.23
C LYS A 481 64.07 -48.03 6.83
N ASP A 482 63.94 -48.40 5.56
CA ASP A 482 64.33 -49.73 5.06
C ASP A 482 65.84 -49.99 5.23
N THR A 483 66.69 -48.98 4.97
CA THR A 483 68.13 -49.07 5.22
C THR A 483 68.50 -49.13 6.70
N ALA A 484 67.69 -48.55 7.59
CA ALA A 484 67.89 -48.64 9.04
C ALA A 484 67.48 -50.01 9.62
N THR A 485 66.53 -50.73 9.01
CA THR A 485 66.07 -52.07 9.47
C THR A 485 66.89 -53.25 8.96
N HIS A 486 67.71 -53.07 7.92
CA HIS A 486 68.68 -54.07 7.45
C HIS A 486 70.09 -53.46 7.36
N PRO A 487 70.80 -53.31 8.49
CA PRO A 487 72.21 -52.96 8.44
C PRO A 487 72.97 -54.14 7.84
N ALA A 488 73.69 -53.90 6.73
CA ALA A 488 74.55 -54.89 6.12
C ALA A 488 75.59 -55.39 7.15
N VAL A 489 75.61 -56.71 7.35
CA VAL A 489 76.62 -57.45 8.15
C VAL A 489 77.95 -57.47 7.41
#